data_AF-A0AAU1BB33-F1
#
_entry.id   AF-A0AAU1BB33-F1
#
_cell.length_a   1.000
_cell.length_b   1.000
_cell.length_c   1.000
_cell.angle_alpha   90.00
_cell.angle_beta   90.00
_cell.angle_gamma   90.00
#
_symmetry.space_group_name_H-M   'P 1'
#
loop_
_entity.id
_entity.type
_entity.pdbx_description
1 polymer ?
#
loop_
_entity_poly.entity_id
_entity_poly.type
_entity_poly.pdbx_seq_one_letter_code
_entity_poly.pdbx_strand_id
1 'polypeptide(L)'
;MIGSSIHDRRTCSAFLAAALLGALTPALLPATQAEAAPPGRVCLFQDREGAGGAGHVAWAIRDPKDSGHWIWGATEGPANGTYVPAGSSNGSWIKGGTWKQLRASISLARYDNYRCTNTAGGNLKAAQQTYGRMKANGYAVLTNNCLTKSLEIFRSFAPALTGSSLPEGRTTPNDYFENSLDGARGWEAVRSY
;
A
#
# COMPACT_ATOMS: atom_id res chain seq x y z
N MET A 1 -82.34 -1.15 -10.12
CA MET A 1 -82.98 0.05 -10.73
C MET A 1 -83.27 1.01 -9.58
N ILE A 2 -82.39 1.98 -9.34
CA ILE A 2 -82.39 3.36 -9.87
C ILE A 2 -83.42 4.25 -9.15
N GLY A 3 -82.94 5.38 -8.61
CA GLY A 3 -83.72 6.55 -8.24
C GLY A 3 -83.21 7.18 -6.94
N SER A 4 -82.14 7.98 -6.93
CA SER A 4 -82.02 9.39 -7.35
C SER A 4 -82.66 10.43 -6.42
N SER A 5 -81.96 11.58 -6.38
CA SER A 5 -82.32 12.91 -5.88
C SER A 5 -81.97 13.25 -4.42
N ILE A 6 -81.14 14.25 -4.06
CA ILE A 6 -80.86 15.66 -4.50
C ILE A 6 -81.37 16.64 -3.43
N HIS A 7 -80.46 17.58 -3.04
CA HIS A 7 -80.68 18.87 -2.33
C HIS A 7 -81.02 18.80 -0.82
N ASP A 8 -80.64 19.73 0.08
CA ASP A 8 -80.00 21.04 -0.02
C ASP A 8 -79.50 21.49 1.39
N ARG A 9 -78.55 22.44 1.40
CA ARG A 9 -78.39 23.58 2.35
C ARG A 9 -78.12 23.42 3.87
N ARG A 10 -77.01 24.08 4.25
CA ARG A 10 -76.89 25.24 5.17
C ARG A 10 -76.22 25.07 6.55
N THR A 11 -75.02 25.65 6.60
CA THR A 11 -74.45 26.61 7.59
C THR A 11 -73.97 26.18 8.98
N CYS A 12 -72.70 26.58 9.18
CA CYS A 12 -72.09 27.18 10.36
C CYS A 12 -72.00 26.36 11.66
N SER A 13 -70.79 25.92 11.98
CA SER A 13 -70.14 26.35 13.22
C SER A 13 -68.63 26.20 13.11
N ALA A 14 -67.95 27.30 13.42
CA ALA A 14 -66.51 27.43 13.47
C ALA A 14 -65.96 26.70 14.71
N PHE A 15 -64.88 25.95 14.53
CA PHE A 15 -63.89 25.73 15.58
C PHE A 15 -62.52 25.98 14.99
N LEU A 16 -62.01 27.18 15.24
CA LEU A 16 -60.59 27.51 15.15
C LEU A 16 -59.87 26.76 16.28
N ALA A 17 -59.17 25.68 15.94
CA ALA A 17 -58.14 25.11 16.78
C ALA A 17 -56.78 25.45 16.17
N ALA A 18 -56.23 26.60 16.57
CA ALA A 18 -54.83 26.93 16.36
C ALA A 18 -54.09 26.63 17.66
N ALA A 19 -53.16 25.68 17.67
CA ALA A 19 -51.99 25.69 18.54
C ALA A 19 -51.01 24.55 18.23
N LEU A 20 -49.84 24.96 17.71
CA LEU A 20 -48.52 24.38 17.98
C LEU A 20 -48.19 23.02 17.35
N LEU A 21 -48.05 23.00 16.02
CA LEU A 21 -47.03 22.16 15.39
C LEU A 21 -45.66 22.77 15.71
N GLY A 22 -45.07 22.37 16.84
CA GLY A 22 -43.65 22.60 17.08
C GLY A 22 -42.88 21.91 15.97
N ALA A 23 -42.27 22.70 15.08
CA ALA A 23 -41.35 22.20 14.07
C ALA A 23 -40.15 21.57 14.79
N LEU A 24 -40.20 20.25 15.00
CA LEU A 24 -39.03 19.44 15.26
C LEU A 24 -38.18 19.47 13.98
N THR A 25 -37.34 20.49 13.84
CA THR A 25 -36.23 20.43 12.90
C THR A 25 -35.36 19.25 13.35
N PRO A 26 -35.23 18.16 12.57
CA PRO A 26 -34.23 17.16 12.89
C PRO A 26 -32.88 17.87 12.92
N ALA A 27 -32.21 17.85 14.07
CA ALA A 27 -30.84 18.28 14.18
C ALA A 27 -30.03 17.39 13.22
N LEU A 28 -29.73 17.91 12.03
CA LEU A 28 -28.79 17.33 11.11
C LEU A 28 -27.43 17.39 11.81
N LEU A 29 -27.07 16.31 12.50
CA LEU A 29 -25.71 16.12 12.98
C LEU A 29 -24.81 16.27 11.74
N PRO A 30 -23.73 17.07 11.80
CA PRO A 30 -22.78 17.12 10.71
C PRO A 30 -22.30 15.70 10.45
N ALA A 31 -22.45 15.24 9.22
CA ALA A 31 -21.87 13.97 8.81
C ALA A 31 -20.38 14.04 9.14
N THR A 32 -19.93 13.19 10.07
CA THR A 32 -18.50 12.97 10.29
C THR A 32 -17.95 12.55 8.93
N GLN A 33 -17.19 13.44 8.29
CA GLN A 33 -16.49 13.11 7.07
C GLN A 33 -15.62 11.91 7.41
N ALA A 34 -15.89 10.77 6.76
CA ALA A 34 -15.03 9.61 6.89
C ALA A 34 -13.66 10.03 6.38
N GLU A 35 -12.70 10.18 7.30
CA GLU A 35 -11.32 10.45 6.95
C GLU A 35 -10.84 9.31 6.06
N ALA A 36 -10.45 9.64 4.82
CA ALA A 36 -10.01 8.64 3.87
C ALA A 36 -8.84 7.87 4.49
N ALA A 37 -8.96 6.55 4.58
CA ALA A 37 -7.92 5.70 5.14
C ALA A 37 -6.57 6.05 4.47
N PRO A 38 -5.48 6.16 5.25
CA PRO A 38 -4.17 6.50 4.68
C PRO A 38 -3.86 5.54 3.54
N PRO A 39 -3.37 6.03 2.38
CA PRO A 39 -3.05 5.13 1.28
C PRO A 39 -1.98 4.15 1.75
N GLY A 40 -2.02 2.93 1.21
CA GLY A 40 -0.88 2.04 1.30
C GLY A 40 0.35 2.71 0.69
N ARG A 41 1.54 2.18 0.97
CA ARG A 41 2.78 2.73 0.41
C ARG A 41 3.79 1.63 0.23
N VAL A 42 4.56 1.71 -0.85
CA VAL A 42 5.73 0.87 -1.05
C VAL A 42 6.95 1.76 -1.18
N CYS A 43 8.07 1.32 -0.62
CA CYS A 43 9.35 2.01 -0.72
C CYS A 43 10.44 1.00 -1.07
N LEU A 44 11.27 1.34 -2.05
CA LEU A 44 12.46 0.60 -2.41
C LEU A 44 13.67 1.36 -1.85
N PHE A 45 14.63 0.64 -1.29
CA PHE A 45 15.85 1.16 -0.70
C PHE A 45 17.03 0.61 -1.50
N GLN A 46 18.00 1.44 -1.82
CA GLN A 46 19.16 1.11 -2.65
C GLN A 46 20.43 1.23 -1.82
N ASP A 47 21.22 0.16 -1.83
CA ASP A 47 22.63 0.12 -1.46
C ASP A 47 23.40 0.08 -2.79
N ARG A 48 24.09 1.17 -3.12
CA ARG A 48 24.76 1.32 -4.41
C ARG A 48 25.97 0.40 -4.55
N GLU A 49 26.67 0.17 -3.45
CA GLU A 49 27.91 -0.60 -3.41
C GLU A 49 27.66 -2.11 -3.26
N GLY A 50 26.42 -2.47 -2.93
CA GLY A 50 25.95 -3.85 -2.84
C GLY A 50 26.28 -4.69 -4.08
N ALA A 51 26.57 -5.98 -3.85
CA ALA A 51 26.90 -6.95 -4.91
C ALA A 51 28.03 -6.49 -5.87
N GLY A 52 29.06 -5.80 -5.35
CA GLY A 52 30.20 -5.36 -6.14
C GLY A 52 29.85 -4.23 -7.12
N GLY A 53 28.92 -3.35 -6.75
CA GLY A 53 28.50 -2.20 -7.55
C GLY A 53 27.33 -2.45 -8.50
N ALA A 54 26.83 -3.69 -8.62
CA ALA A 54 25.56 -3.95 -9.29
C ALA A 54 24.35 -3.37 -8.53
N GLY A 55 24.53 -3.16 -7.22
CA GLY A 55 23.53 -2.66 -6.29
C GLY A 55 22.84 -3.79 -5.53
N HIS A 56 22.28 -3.41 -4.40
CA HIS A 56 21.39 -4.26 -3.61
C HIS A 56 20.15 -3.45 -3.19
N VAL A 57 19.03 -4.14 -3.00
CA VAL A 57 17.79 -3.47 -2.60
C VAL A 57 17.11 -4.13 -1.42
N ALA A 58 16.54 -3.28 -0.56
CA ALA A 58 15.55 -3.63 0.44
C ALA A 58 14.18 -3.06 0.05
N TRP A 59 13.13 -3.61 0.62
CA TRP A 59 11.76 -3.22 0.39
C TRP A 59 11.07 -2.86 1.70
N ALA A 60 10.11 -1.95 1.64
CA ALA A 60 9.16 -1.72 2.71
C ALA A 60 7.75 -1.45 2.18
N ILE A 61 6.76 -1.80 2.99
CA ILE A 61 5.34 -1.56 2.75
C ILE A 61 4.69 -0.95 4.00
N ARG A 62 3.84 0.05 3.81
CA ARG A 62 3.05 0.68 4.87
C ARG A 62 1.65 0.12 4.89
N ASP A 63 1.13 -0.17 6.08
CA ASP A 63 -0.25 -0.59 6.26
C ASP A 63 -1.23 0.50 5.77
N PRO A 64 -2.17 0.20 4.86
CA PRO A 64 -3.22 1.15 4.48
C PRO A 64 -4.23 1.43 5.61
N LYS A 65 -4.23 0.62 6.68
CA LYS A 65 -5.11 0.81 7.84
C LYS A 65 -4.43 1.53 9.00
N ASP A 66 -3.11 1.60 9.00
CA ASP A 66 -2.32 2.24 10.05
C ASP A 66 -1.05 2.86 9.44
N SER A 67 -1.08 4.18 9.26
CA SER A 67 0.08 4.91 8.70
C SER A 67 1.36 4.82 9.55
N GLY A 68 1.24 4.44 10.83
CA GLY A 68 2.35 4.19 11.74
C GLY A 68 2.97 2.82 11.59
N HIS A 69 2.30 1.87 10.94
CA HIS A 69 2.73 0.48 10.82
C HIS A 69 3.39 0.17 9.47
N TRP A 70 4.61 -0.36 9.54
CA TRP A 70 5.43 -0.72 8.40
C TRP A 70 5.95 -2.14 8.54
N ILE A 71 6.12 -2.80 7.40
CA ILE A 71 6.85 -4.07 7.27
C ILE A 71 7.96 -3.83 6.26
N TRP A 72 9.18 -4.29 6.56
CA TRP A 72 10.31 -4.14 5.67
C TRP A 72 11.24 -5.35 5.75
N GLY A 73 12.05 -5.53 4.71
CA GLY A 73 12.96 -6.65 4.61
C GLY A 73 13.93 -6.50 3.46
N ALA A 74 14.81 -7.49 3.35
CA ALA A 74 15.66 -7.67 2.18
C ALA A 74 15.76 -9.16 1.88
N THR A 75 15.87 -9.47 0.59
CA THR A 75 16.30 -10.80 0.19
C THR A 75 17.80 -10.80 0.03
N GLU A 76 18.47 -11.58 0.87
CA GLU A 76 19.90 -11.76 0.81
C GLU A 76 20.29 -12.93 -0.09
N GLY A 77 21.55 -12.89 -0.54
CA GLY A 77 22.20 -13.95 -1.29
C GLY A 77 23.39 -14.52 -0.53
N PRO A 78 24.14 -15.45 -1.13
CA PRO A 78 25.36 -15.96 -0.51
C PRO A 78 26.44 -14.87 -0.57
N ALA A 79 27.24 -14.74 0.50
CA ALA A 79 28.24 -13.68 0.62
C ALA A 79 29.25 -13.64 -0.55
N ASN A 80 29.63 -14.81 -1.08
CA ASN A 80 30.61 -14.96 -2.17
C ASN A 80 30.12 -15.90 -3.28
N GLY A 81 28.84 -15.78 -3.69
CA GLY A 81 28.30 -16.66 -4.72
C GLY A 81 27.14 -16.04 -5.50
N THR A 82 26.65 -16.78 -6.49
CA THR A 82 25.56 -16.32 -7.38
C THR A 82 24.28 -17.11 -7.18
N TYR A 83 24.30 -18.15 -6.36
CA TYR A 83 23.22 -19.13 -6.25
C TYR A 83 23.06 -19.68 -4.84
N VAL A 84 21.80 -19.83 -4.41
CA VAL A 84 21.41 -20.60 -3.23
C VAL A 84 20.28 -21.54 -3.65
N PRO A 85 20.41 -22.87 -3.44
CA PRO A 85 19.35 -23.80 -3.80
C PRO A 85 18.08 -23.57 -2.96
N ALA A 86 16.93 -23.93 -3.53
CA ALA A 86 15.66 -23.87 -2.80
C ALA A 86 15.73 -24.72 -1.51
N GLY A 87 15.03 -24.25 -0.47
CA GLY A 87 15.06 -24.84 0.87
C GLY A 87 16.28 -24.47 1.72
N SER A 88 17.34 -23.91 1.13
CA SER A 88 18.52 -23.45 1.89
C SER A 88 18.33 -22.04 2.43
N SER A 89 18.99 -21.75 3.57
CA SER A 89 19.02 -20.39 4.12
C SER A 89 19.82 -19.48 3.20
N ASN A 90 19.21 -18.37 2.79
CA ASN A 90 19.85 -17.32 1.99
C ASN A 90 20.15 -16.05 2.80
N GLY A 91 19.87 -16.03 4.11
CA GLY A 91 20.07 -14.85 4.96
C GLY A 91 18.94 -13.81 4.90
N SER A 92 17.89 -14.04 4.11
CA SER A 92 16.76 -13.09 4.00
C SER A 92 16.07 -12.85 5.34
N TRP A 93 15.71 -11.58 5.55
CA TRP A 93 15.13 -11.10 6.80
C TRP A 93 13.92 -10.19 6.54
N ILE A 94 13.03 -10.14 7.54
CA ILE A 94 11.83 -9.29 7.57
C ILE A 94 11.65 -8.76 9.00
N LYS A 95 11.20 -7.52 9.11
CA LYS A 95 10.91 -6.81 10.37
C LYS A 95 9.60 -6.03 10.22
N GLY A 96 9.05 -5.59 11.35
CA GLY A 96 7.89 -4.72 11.39
C GLY A 96 7.97 -3.72 12.53
N GLY A 97 7.22 -2.62 12.42
CA GLY A 97 7.24 -1.53 13.39
C GLY A 97 6.97 -0.17 12.76
N THR A 98 7.51 0.87 13.38
CA THR A 98 7.31 2.27 12.97
C THR A 98 8.28 2.70 11.87
N TRP A 99 7.95 3.82 11.19
CA TRP A 99 8.87 4.45 10.23
C TRP A 99 10.25 4.75 10.86
N LYS A 100 10.29 5.19 12.11
CA LYS A 100 11.55 5.45 12.83
C LYS A 100 12.39 4.17 12.96
N GLN A 101 11.77 3.05 13.31
CA GLN A 101 12.45 1.75 13.43
C GLN A 101 12.89 1.20 12.08
N LEU A 102 12.07 1.38 11.04
CA LEU A 102 12.44 1.07 9.66
C LEU A 102 13.70 1.85 9.27
N ARG A 103 13.69 3.18 9.43
CA ARG A 103 14.82 4.04 9.07
C ARG A 103 16.10 3.64 9.80
N ALA A 104 16.01 3.36 11.10
CA ALA A 104 17.15 2.89 11.89
C ALA A 104 17.69 1.55 11.36
N SER A 105 16.80 0.60 11.03
CA SER A 105 17.20 -0.71 10.50
C SER A 105 17.85 -0.61 9.12
N ILE A 106 17.35 0.27 8.25
CA ILE A 106 17.83 0.45 6.87
C ILE A 106 19.19 1.17 6.87
N SER A 107 19.36 2.20 7.72
CA SER A 107 20.64 2.90 7.89
C SER A 107 21.76 1.97 8.36
N LEU A 108 21.48 1.09 9.33
CA LEU A 108 22.46 0.08 9.78
C LEU A 108 22.82 -0.94 8.70
N ALA A 109 21.98 -1.09 7.68
CA ALA A 109 22.17 -2.04 6.59
C ALA A 109 22.77 -1.37 5.33
N ARG A 110 23.32 -0.15 5.45
CA ARG A 110 24.05 0.56 4.37
C ARG A 110 23.22 0.89 3.11
N TYR A 111 21.91 1.03 3.26
CA TYR A 111 21.09 1.58 2.17
C TYR A 111 21.15 3.11 2.20
N ASP A 112 21.67 3.69 1.13
CA ASP A 112 21.97 5.12 1.03
C ASP A 112 20.82 5.93 0.46
N ASN A 113 19.97 5.29 -0.35
CA ASN A 113 18.91 5.96 -1.10
C ASN A 113 17.59 5.22 -0.98
N TYR A 114 16.49 5.96 -1.12
CA TYR A 114 15.16 5.37 -1.24
C TYR A 114 14.25 6.22 -2.11
N ARG A 115 13.22 5.57 -2.63
CA ARG A 115 12.06 6.22 -3.24
C ARG A 115 10.82 5.42 -2.91
N CYS A 116 9.66 6.06 -3.00
CA CYS A 116 8.39 5.44 -2.65
C CYS A 116 7.30 5.80 -3.65
N THR A 117 6.24 4.99 -3.69
CA THR A 117 4.97 5.36 -4.31
C THR A 117 3.83 5.00 -3.36
N ASN A 118 2.79 5.83 -3.35
CA ASN A 118 1.55 5.50 -2.65
C ASN A 118 0.75 4.48 -3.47
N THR A 119 -0.08 3.70 -2.78
CA THR A 119 -1.00 2.73 -3.37
C THR A 119 -2.41 2.98 -2.83
N ALA A 120 -3.44 2.76 -3.64
CA ALA A 120 -4.83 2.97 -3.22
C ALA A 120 -5.26 2.02 -2.07
N GLY A 121 -4.53 0.93 -1.86
CA GLY A 121 -4.73 -0.03 -0.80
C GLY A 121 -3.52 -0.96 -0.68
N GLY A 122 -3.68 -2.06 0.05
CA GLY A 122 -2.58 -2.98 0.30
C GLY A 122 -3.00 -4.24 1.04
N ASN A 123 -2.28 -5.33 0.80
CA ASN A 123 -2.49 -6.62 1.46
C ASN A 123 -1.20 -7.10 2.13
N LEU A 124 -1.02 -6.71 3.40
CA LEU A 124 0.17 -7.08 4.18
C LEU A 124 0.33 -8.60 4.32
N LYS A 125 -0.77 -9.31 4.54
CA LYS A 125 -0.74 -10.77 4.68
C LYS A 125 -0.22 -11.45 3.41
N ALA A 126 -0.69 -11.03 2.24
CA ALA A 126 -0.22 -11.54 0.97
C ALA A 126 1.27 -11.23 0.76
N ALA A 127 1.70 -10.00 1.08
CA ALA A 127 3.10 -9.60 0.99
C ALA A 127 4.03 -10.46 1.88
N GLN A 128 3.64 -10.69 3.14
CA GLN A 128 4.39 -11.54 4.08
C GLN A 128 4.42 -13.00 3.63
N GLN A 129 3.30 -13.54 3.11
CA GLN A 129 3.26 -14.88 2.53
C GLN A 129 4.17 -14.99 1.31
N THR A 130 4.18 -13.97 0.46
CA THR A 130 5.06 -13.89 -0.71
C THR A 130 6.52 -13.85 -0.27
N TYR A 131 6.89 -13.02 0.71
CA TYR A 131 8.22 -13.06 1.31
C TYR A 131 8.58 -14.46 1.83
N GLY A 132 7.66 -15.14 2.54
CA GLY A 132 7.91 -16.50 3.04
C GLY A 132 8.22 -17.50 1.93
N ARG A 133 7.46 -17.46 0.81
CA ARG A 133 7.73 -18.28 -0.38
C ARG A 133 9.06 -17.92 -1.02
N MET A 134 9.35 -16.62 -1.18
CA MET A 134 10.57 -16.14 -1.81
C MET A 134 11.82 -16.37 -0.95
N LYS A 135 11.66 -16.44 0.37
CA LYS A 135 12.74 -16.88 1.26
C LYS A 135 13.07 -18.37 1.05
N ALA A 136 12.05 -19.19 0.80
CA ALA A 136 12.21 -20.64 0.65
C ALA A 136 12.62 -21.09 -0.75
N ASN A 137 12.37 -20.31 -1.82
CA ASN A 137 12.64 -20.72 -3.20
C ASN A 137 14.08 -20.42 -3.69
N GLY A 138 15.03 -20.24 -2.77
CA GLY A 138 16.45 -20.06 -3.09
C GLY A 138 16.81 -18.66 -3.58
N TYR A 139 17.94 -18.54 -4.27
CA TYR A 139 18.47 -17.30 -4.82
C TYR A 139 19.22 -17.57 -6.12
N ALA A 140 19.04 -16.72 -7.13
CA ALA A 140 19.85 -16.70 -8.34
C ALA A 140 20.07 -15.26 -8.78
N VAL A 141 21.33 -14.83 -8.87
CA VAL A 141 21.69 -13.41 -9.02
C VAL A 141 21.03 -12.71 -10.23
N LEU A 142 20.72 -13.43 -11.30
CA LEU A 142 20.13 -12.85 -12.52
C LEU A 142 18.60 -12.92 -12.60
N THR A 143 17.95 -13.82 -11.87
CA THR A 143 16.53 -14.15 -12.10
C THR A 143 15.69 -14.27 -10.83
N ASN A 144 16.30 -14.53 -9.67
CA ASN A 144 15.65 -14.77 -8.40
C ASN A 144 16.45 -14.10 -7.29
N ASN A 145 16.53 -12.76 -7.34
CA ASN A 145 17.47 -11.95 -6.56
C ASN A 145 16.72 -10.93 -5.67
N CYS A 146 17.48 -10.02 -5.04
CA CYS A 146 16.93 -8.98 -4.17
C CYS A 146 15.90 -8.10 -4.87
N LEU A 147 16.15 -7.74 -6.13
CA LEU A 147 15.24 -6.91 -6.93
C LEU A 147 13.98 -7.70 -7.29
N THR A 148 14.11 -8.82 -8.01
CA THR A 148 12.94 -9.52 -8.56
C THR A 148 11.96 -9.94 -7.48
N LYS A 149 12.47 -10.43 -6.34
CA LYS A 149 11.64 -10.80 -5.19
C LYS A 149 11.00 -9.60 -4.50
N SER A 150 11.69 -8.46 -4.40
CA SER A 150 11.09 -7.21 -3.87
C SER A 150 9.91 -6.76 -4.73
N LEU A 151 10.04 -6.85 -6.05
CA LEU A 151 8.97 -6.50 -6.99
C LEU A 151 7.77 -7.46 -6.86
N GLU A 152 8.01 -8.76 -6.69
CA GLU A 152 6.94 -9.73 -6.44
C GLU A 152 6.20 -9.46 -5.12
N ILE A 153 6.92 -9.04 -4.07
CA ILE A 153 6.32 -8.61 -2.80
C ILE A 153 5.44 -7.38 -3.02
N PHE A 154 5.90 -6.37 -3.77
CA PHE A 154 5.09 -5.20 -4.09
C PHE A 154 3.84 -5.53 -4.91
N ARG A 155 3.96 -6.40 -5.92
CA ARG A 155 2.80 -6.87 -6.71
C ARG A 155 1.80 -7.64 -5.86
N SER A 156 2.29 -8.47 -4.94
CA SER A 156 1.44 -9.18 -4.00
C SER A 156 0.78 -8.26 -2.97
N PHE A 157 1.44 -7.18 -2.56
CA PHE A 157 0.90 -6.18 -1.66
C PHE A 157 -0.17 -5.34 -2.34
N ALA A 158 0.13 -4.81 -3.53
CA ALA A 158 -0.74 -3.91 -4.27
C ALA A 158 -0.79 -4.33 -5.76
N PRO A 159 -1.70 -5.24 -6.15
CA PRO A 159 -1.83 -5.72 -7.53
C PRO A 159 -2.12 -4.63 -8.57
N ALA A 160 -2.60 -3.45 -8.12
CA ALA A 160 -2.78 -2.28 -8.97
C ALA A 160 -1.46 -1.65 -9.46
N LEU A 161 -0.32 -2.05 -8.89
CA LEU A 161 1.01 -1.70 -9.40
C LEU A 161 1.28 -2.52 -10.68
N THR A 162 0.99 -1.91 -11.83
CA THR A 162 1.19 -2.52 -13.15
C THR A 162 2.57 -2.18 -13.71
N GLY A 163 2.93 -2.70 -14.89
CA GLY A 163 4.23 -2.39 -15.53
C GLY A 163 4.50 -0.89 -15.72
N SER A 164 3.45 -0.05 -15.80
CA SER A 164 3.60 1.42 -15.89
C SER A 164 4.07 2.09 -14.60
N SER A 165 3.76 1.51 -13.43
CA SER A 165 4.12 2.03 -12.11
C SER A 165 5.07 1.09 -11.36
N LEU A 166 5.33 -0.10 -11.89
CA LEU A 166 6.27 -1.07 -11.35
C LEU A 166 6.83 -1.92 -12.51
N PRO A 167 7.78 -1.38 -13.28
CA PRO A 167 8.42 -2.06 -14.40
C PRO A 167 9.05 -3.40 -13.97
N GLU A 168 9.31 -4.27 -14.94
CA GLU A 168 9.99 -5.54 -14.66
C GLU A 168 11.45 -5.33 -14.25
N GLY A 169 11.90 -6.09 -13.26
CA GLY A 169 13.28 -6.06 -12.74
C GLY A 169 14.25 -6.85 -13.60
N ARG A 170 14.40 -6.47 -14.88
CA ARG A 170 15.29 -7.14 -15.86
C ARG A 170 16.71 -6.58 -15.89
N THR A 171 16.98 -5.56 -15.09
CA THR A 171 18.28 -4.89 -15.02
C THR A 171 18.91 -5.07 -13.64
N THR A 172 20.08 -4.49 -13.42
CA THR A 172 20.73 -4.53 -12.10
C THR A 172 19.91 -3.73 -11.08
N PRO A 173 20.04 -4.02 -9.78
CA PRO A 173 19.33 -3.25 -8.76
C PRO A 173 19.59 -1.73 -8.85
N ASN A 174 20.83 -1.32 -9.13
CA ASN A 174 21.16 0.09 -9.34
C ASN A 174 20.45 0.70 -10.55
N ASP A 175 20.54 0.06 -11.72
CA ASP A 175 19.91 0.56 -12.94
C ASP A 175 18.38 0.60 -12.82
N TYR A 176 17.79 -0.43 -12.21
CA TYR A 176 16.35 -0.45 -11.96
C TYR A 176 15.93 0.72 -11.08
N PHE A 177 16.64 0.91 -9.97
CA PHE A 177 16.34 1.98 -9.03
C PHE A 177 16.52 3.34 -9.67
N GLU A 178 17.61 3.57 -10.40
CA GLU A 178 17.99 4.89 -10.93
C GLU A 178 17.23 5.26 -12.20
N ASN A 179 17.08 4.33 -13.14
CA ASN A 179 16.57 4.61 -14.47
C ASN A 179 15.14 4.08 -14.67
N SER A 180 14.88 2.82 -14.26
CA SER A 180 13.55 2.23 -14.50
C SER A 180 12.46 2.87 -13.64
N LEU A 181 12.75 3.18 -12.38
CA LEU A 181 11.79 3.84 -11.49
C LEU A 181 11.67 5.35 -11.71
N ASP A 182 12.58 5.98 -12.45
CA ASP A 182 12.52 7.43 -12.73
C ASP A 182 11.40 7.78 -13.72
N GLY A 183 11.23 6.95 -14.75
CA GLY A 183 10.11 7.04 -15.69
C GLY A 183 8.82 6.38 -15.21
N ALA A 184 8.82 5.70 -14.05
CA ALA A 184 7.68 4.94 -13.58
C ALA A 184 6.62 5.85 -12.92
N ARG A 185 5.35 5.65 -13.27
CA ARG A 185 4.26 6.48 -12.77
C ARG A 185 4.09 6.37 -11.26
N GLY A 186 4.08 7.52 -10.57
CA GLY A 186 3.72 7.64 -9.16
C GLY A 186 4.88 7.52 -8.18
N TRP A 187 6.07 7.14 -8.65
CA TRP A 187 7.26 7.13 -7.81
C TRP A 187 7.75 8.54 -7.52
N GLU A 188 8.09 8.77 -6.26
CA GLU A 188 8.74 9.99 -5.81
C GLU A 188 10.18 10.07 -6.31
N ALA A 189 10.71 11.30 -6.38
CA ALA A 189 12.13 11.53 -6.60
C ALA A 189 12.98 10.82 -5.53
N VAL A 190 14.22 10.48 -5.90
CA VAL A 190 15.19 9.86 -5.00
C VAL A 190 15.41 10.73 -3.77
N ARG A 191 15.48 10.08 -2.62
CA ARG A 191 15.90 10.69 -1.36
C ARG A 191 17.09 9.93 -0.82
N SER A 192 18.12 10.67 -0.44
CA SER A 192 19.23 10.14 0.35
C SER A 192 18.82 9.98 1.81
N TYR A 193 19.48 9.05 2.49
CA TYR A 193 19.37 8.85 3.94
C TYR A 193 20.19 9.84 4.75
#